data_AF-A0A0C3A492-F1
#
_entry.id   AF-A0A0C3A492-F1
#
_cell.length_a   1.000
_cell.length_b   1.000
_cell.length_c   1.000
_cell.angle_alpha   90.00
_cell.angle_beta   90.00
_cell.angle_gamma   90.00
#
_symmetry.space_group_name_H-M   'P 1'
#
loop_
_entity.id
_entity.type
_entity.pdbx_description
1 polymer ?
#
loop_
_entity_poly.entity_id
_entity_poly.type
_entity_poly.pdbx_seq_one_letter_code
_entity_poly.pdbx_strand_id
1 'polypeptide(L)'
;KTWLAPNTLFAVIDAGGSTVDSTLYDCKSIEPKVVLEEACESECIQAGGVFVDRAAEVMFKQKLTGTKYGNKDCIIDMVTAFEGRTKRLFDGEAMNYAVDFGSTRDNDRANGVIKGRLSLTATEIGSAFEDVIKRIMDSCLNLLKGRKVKYIILVGGFGESAYLRKKLIELFEYQGAMVVTVEEQTKKAAAEGAVIWYIKQSVAARIARTTFGTNLIRRYDPQDREHRERRLLAYVDVDGSLRISDRFNVLIRKGTRMESDFAVQKQFYQISQTLQNLHDFGYTIYAHDGDEVPRWISDSKGKTLPQMRDLCDLKADMSGLRGSLQPRSGPLGPYYKAEYTVSTRLGGTKLQARLQWEENGTLREGPVTILPGNLV
;
A
#
# COMPACT_ATOMS: atom_id res chain seq x y z
N LYS A 1 2.01 -11.61 -2.58
CA LYS A 1 2.68 -11.05 -1.39
C LYS A 1 2.99 -9.58 -1.69
N THR A 2 2.55 -8.64 -0.85
CA THR A 2 2.90 -7.21 -0.99
C THR A 2 4.37 -7.02 -0.65
N TRP A 3 5.12 -6.30 -1.49
CA TRP A 3 6.55 -6.04 -1.27
C TRP A 3 6.79 -4.96 -0.21
N LEU A 4 5.82 -4.07 -0.03
CA LEU A 4 5.81 -3.00 0.95
C LEU A 4 5.17 -3.48 2.26
N ALA A 5 5.88 -3.33 3.37
CA ALA A 5 5.45 -3.66 4.73
C ALA A 5 5.97 -2.61 5.73
N PRO A 6 5.44 -2.53 6.96
CA PRO A 6 6.00 -1.65 7.99
C PRO A 6 7.49 -1.94 8.23
N ASN A 7 8.26 -0.89 8.48
CA ASN A 7 9.73 -0.86 8.58
C ASN A 7 10.48 -1.26 7.29
N THR A 8 9.82 -1.16 6.13
CA THR A 8 10.51 -1.34 4.84
C THR A 8 11.16 -0.04 4.42
N LEU A 9 12.48 -0.09 4.19
CA LEU A 9 13.26 0.98 3.60
C LEU A 9 13.39 0.78 2.07
N PHE A 10 12.99 1.77 1.29
CA PHE A 10 13.08 1.74 -0.18
C PHE A 10 13.36 3.13 -0.76
N ALA A 11 14.03 3.18 -1.91
CA ALA A 11 14.30 4.44 -2.60
C ALA A 11 13.36 4.63 -3.79
N VAL A 12 13.04 5.89 -4.12
CA VAL A 12 12.40 6.30 -5.36
C VAL A 12 13.37 7.21 -6.09
N ILE A 13 13.65 6.92 -7.36
CA ILE A 13 14.48 7.71 -8.26
C ILE A 13 13.58 8.16 -9.40
N ASP A 14 13.22 9.45 -9.43
CA ASP A 14 12.51 10.07 -10.55
C ASP A 14 13.55 10.67 -11.51
N ALA A 15 13.87 9.92 -12.56
CA ALA A 15 14.79 10.36 -13.60
C ALA A 15 14.02 11.09 -14.71
N GLY A 16 13.92 12.41 -14.57
CA GLY A 16 13.21 13.30 -15.46
C GLY A 16 14.01 13.77 -16.67
N GLY A 17 13.42 14.71 -17.43
CA GLY A 17 14.05 15.30 -18.60
C GLY A 17 15.23 16.23 -18.24
N SER A 18 15.12 16.98 -17.14
CA SER A 18 16.12 17.95 -16.70
C SER A 18 16.76 17.58 -15.37
N THR A 19 15.97 17.14 -14.39
CA THR A 19 16.43 16.77 -13.06
C THR A 19 16.30 15.28 -12.82
N VAL A 20 17.07 14.80 -11.85
CA VAL A 20 16.90 13.50 -11.24
C VAL A 20 16.70 13.73 -9.75
N ASP A 21 15.54 13.33 -9.26
CA ASP A 21 15.10 13.53 -7.88
C ASP A 21 15.08 12.16 -7.20
N SER A 22 15.76 12.04 -6.06
CA SER A 22 15.89 10.76 -5.35
C SER A 22 15.53 10.90 -3.88
N THR A 23 14.60 10.05 -3.41
CA THR A 23 14.11 10.08 -2.03
C THR A 23 14.18 8.68 -1.42
N LEU A 24 14.61 8.61 -0.16
CA LEU A 24 14.66 7.38 0.62
C LEU A 24 13.50 7.36 1.61
N TYR A 25 12.60 6.39 1.49
CA TYR A 25 11.42 6.27 2.34
C TYR A 25 11.51 5.12 3.32
N ASP A 26 11.08 5.38 4.55
CA ASP A 26 10.76 4.38 5.56
C ASP A 26 9.23 4.23 5.67
N CYS A 27 8.73 3.02 5.41
CA CYS A 27 7.31 2.71 5.52
C CYS A 27 6.92 2.48 6.98
N LYS A 28 6.24 3.43 7.60
CA LYS A 28 5.79 3.31 9.00
C LYS A 28 4.55 2.46 9.15
N SER A 29 3.63 2.58 8.20
CA SER A 29 2.43 1.76 8.17
C SER A 29 1.91 1.59 6.75
N ILE A 30 1.26 0.46 6.49
CA ILE A 30 0.49 0.20 5.26
C ILE A 30 -1.03 0.16 5.53
N GLU A 31 -1.42 0.11 6.81
CA GLU A 31 -2.82 0.03 7.25
C GLU A 31 -3.07 0.91 8.48
N PRO A 32 -4.18 1.67 8.54
CA PRO A 32 -5.25 1.78 7.54
C PRO A 32 -4.89 2.54 6.26
N LYS A 33 -3.79 3.30 6.28
CA LYS A 33 -3.27 4.06 5.14
C LYS A 33 -1.77 3.86 5.06
N VAL A 34 -1.22 4.03 3.86
CA VAL A 34 0.22 4.06 3.66
C VAL A 34 0.76 5.34 4.30
N VAL A 35 1.68 5.18 5.24
CA VAL A 35 2.43 6.24 5.90
C VAL A 35 3.90 6.02 5.57
N LEU A 36 4.47 6.97 4.84
CA LEU A 36 5.88 6.99 4.48
C LEU A 36 6.51 8.20 5.17
N GLU A 37 7.70 8.02 5.70
CA GLU A 37 8.54 9.10 6.19
C GLU A 37 9.83 9.10 5.39
N GLU A 38 10.37 10.28 5.10
CA GLU A 38 11.71 10.39 4.53
C GLU A 38 12.75 9.98 5.57
N ALA A 39 13.62 9.04 5.21
CA ALA A 39 14.66 8.54 6.10
C ALA A 39 15.89 9.45 6.13
N CYS A 40 16.00 10.41 5.21
CA CYS A 40 17.00 11.46 5.15
C CYS A 40 16.56 12.54 4.17
N GLU A 41 17.34 13.63 4.11
CA GLU A 41 17.23 14.64 3.06
C GLU A 41 17.29 13.99 1.67
N SER A 42 16.35 14.41 0.81
CA SER A 42 16.28 13.99 -0.59
C SER A 42 17.37 14.65 -1.42
N GLU A 43 17.78 13.98 -2.50
CA GLU A 43 18.73 14.51 -3.46
C GLU A 43 18.00 15.03 -4.70
N CYS A 44 18.42 16.17 -5.25
CA CYS A 44 17.96 16.70 -6.53
C CYS A 44 19.18 17.18 -7.31
N ILE A 45 19.44 16.56 -8.47
CA ILE A 45 20.58 16.91 -9.32
C ILE A 45 20.14 17.28 -10.74
N GLN A 46 20.88 18.18 -11.37
CA GLN A 46 20.69 18.55 -12.78
C GLN A 46 21.35 17.53 -13.72
N ALA A 47 20.75 16.34 -13.84
CA ALA A 47 21.30 15.22 -14.61
C ALA A 47 20.22 14.43 -15.40
N GLY A 48 19.28 15.11 -16.05
CA GLY A 48 18.26 14.47 -16.87
C GLY A 48 18.67 14.22 -18.33
N GLY A 49 17.72 13.67 -19.10
CA GLY A 49 17.91 13.34 -20.53
C GLY A 49 18.36 14.50 -21.43
N VAL A 50 18.07 15.75 -21.09
CA VAL A 50 18.50 16.95 -21.83
C VAL A 50 20.02 17.14 -21.79
N PHE A 51 20.68 16.68 -20.73
CA PHE A 51 22.14 16.76 -20.62
C PHE A 51 22.83 15.78 -21.57
N VAL A 52 22.19 14.64 -21.86
CA VAL A 52 22.63 13.71 -22.90
C VAL A 52 22.48 14.34 -24.28
N ASP A 53 21.36 15.05 -24.54
CA ASP A 53 21.16 15.75 -25.81
C ASP A 53 22.21 16.83 -26.04
N ARG A 54 22.55 17.60 -24.99
CA ARG A 54 23.60 18.61 -25.05
C ARG A 54 24.99 18.01 -25.29
N ALA A 55 25.29 16.86 -24.68
CA ALA A 55 26.54 16.16 -24.93
C ALA A 55 26.61 15.62 -26.37
N ALA A 56 25.49 15.09 -26.90
CA ALA A 56 25.38 14.67 -28.29
C ALA A 56 25.55 15.85 -29.27
N GLU A 57 24.97 17.02 -28.98
CA GLU A 57 25.17 18.23 -29.80
C GLU A 57 26.65 18.62 -29.92
N VAL A 58 27.39 18.60 -28.80
CA VAL A 58 28.83 18.87 -28.79
C VAL A 58 29.59 17.85 -29.63
N MET A 59 29.26 16.56 -29.47
CA MET A 59 29.85 15.48 -30.24
C MET A 59 29.59 15.63 -31.75
N PHE A 60 28.38 15.98 -32.16
CA PHE A 60 28.03 16.16 -33.57
C PHE A 60 28.79 17.35 -34.18
N LYS A 61 28.89 18.47 -33.45
CA LYS A 61 29.68 19.63 -33.89
C LYS A 61 31.15 19.28 -34.08
N GLN A 62 31.74 18.55 -33.13
CA GLN A 62 33.14 18.12 -33.22
C GLN A 62 33.35 17.16 -34.40
N LYS A 63 32.52 16.13 -34.53
CA LYS A 63 32.62 15.12 -35.59
C LYS A 63 32.48 15.69 -36.99
N LEU A 64 31.65 16.72 -37.16
CA LEU A 64 31.33 17.32 -38.46
C LEU A 64 31.99 18.67 -38.69
N THR A 65 32.97 19.03 -37.85
CA THR A 65 33.71 20.29 -37.99
C THR A 65 34.36 20.39 -39.38
N GLY A 66 34.14 21.54 -40.05
CA GLY A 66 34.68 21.78 -41.40
C GLY A 66 33.90 21.11 -42.53
N THR A 67 32.84 20.34 -42.24
CA THR A 67 31.96 19.76 -43.25
C THR A 67 30.75 20.66 -43.51
N LYS A 68 30.07 20.48 -44.66
CA LYS A 68 28.79 21.17 -44.93
C LYS A 68 27.67 20.76 -43.96
N TYR A 69 27.81 19.64 -43.27
CA TYR A 69 26.83 19.10 -42.31
C TYR A 69 27.06 19.60 -40.88
N GLY A 70 28.19 20.27 -40.60
CA GLY A 70 28.46 20.92 -39.31
C GLY A 70 27.76 22.27 -39.13
N ASN A 71 26.90 22.67 -40.07
CA ASN A 71 26.13 23.92 -39.97
C ASN A 71 25.04 23.80 -38.88
N LYS A 72 24.56 24.96 -38.40
CA LYS A 72 23.62 25.03 -37.27
C LYS A 72 22.33 24.25 -37.51
N ASP A 73 21.75 24.33 -38.70
CA ASP A 73 20.46 23.71 -39.00
C ASP A 73 20.57 22.19 -39.02
N CYS A 74 21.60 21.65 -39.69
CA CYS A 74 21.86 20.20 -39.68
C CYS A 74 22.11 19.66 -38.27
N ILE A 75 22.81 20.40 -37.42
CA ILE A 75 23.05 19.98 -36.04
C ILE A 75 21.74 19.96 -35.24
N ILE A 76 20.86 20.96 -35.41
CA ILE A 76 19.54 20.99 -34.77
C ILE A 76 18.70 19.78 -35.22
N ASP A 77 18.69 19.47 -36.52
CA ASP A 77 17.97 18.31 -37.06
C ASP A 77 18.52 16.99 -36.50
N MET A 78 19.85 16.86 -36.40
CA MET A 78 20.49 15.68 -35.80
C MET A 78 20.15 15.52 -34.32
N VAL A 79 20.20 16.59 -33.52
CA VAL A 79 19.85 16.54 -32.09
C VAL A 79 18.37 16.16 -31.92
N THR A 80 17.49 16.74 -32.73
CA THR A 80 16.05 16.42 -32.72
C THR A 80 15.81 14.94 -33.05
N ALA A 81 16.47 14.43 -34.10
CA ALA A 81 16.36 13.02 -34.48
C ALA A 81 16.98 12.08 -33.43
N PHE A 82 18.09 12.49 -32.83
CA PHE A 82 18.74 11.74 -31.75
C PHE A 82 17.83 11.64 -30.52
N GLU A 83 17.25 12.75 -30.06
CA GLU A 83 16.32 12.79 -28.92
C GLU A 83 15.06 11.95 -29.19
N GLY A 84 14.51 12.06 -30.40
CA GLY A 84 13.27 11.39 -30.79
C GLY A 84 13.39 9.88 -30.95
N ARG A 85 14.58 9.37 -31.30
CA ARG A 85 14.77 7.95 -31.61
C ARG A 85 16.05 7.36 -31.04
N THR A 86 17.21 7.84 -31.48
CA THR A 86 18.50 7.16 -31.22
C THR A 86 18.81 7.07 -29.73
N LYS A 87 18.61 8.15 -28.96
CA LYS A 87 18.78 8.17 -27.50
C LYS A 87 17.84 7.20 -26.79
N ARG A 88 16.58 7.12 -27.23
CA ARG A 88 15.53 6.29 -26.60
C ARG A 88 15.76 4.80 -26.81
N LEU A 89 16.30 4.44 -27.97
CA LEU A 89 16.60 3.05 -28.35
C LEU A 89 18.01 2.61 -27.96
N PHE A 90 18.84 3.51 -27.44
CA PHE A 90 20.21 3.19 -27.07
C PHE A 90 20.23 2.28 -25.82
N ASP A 91 20.83 1.11 -25.99
CA ASP A 91 21.06 0.08 -24.97
C ASP A 91 22.56 -0.27 -24.83
N GLY A 92 23.40 0.20 -25.75
CA GLY A 92 24.83 -0.08 -25.81
C GLY A 92 25.20 -1.46 -26.38
N GLU A 93 24.24 -2.22 -26.92
CA GLU A 93 24.47 -3.59 -27.43
C GLU A 93 24.81 -3.62 -28.92
N ALA A 94 24.18 -2.75 -29.73
CA ALA A 94 24.42 -2.72 -31.16
C ALA A 94 25.76 -2.06 -31.48
N MET A 95 26.47 -2.57 -32.49
CA MET A 95 27.79 -2.03 -32.87
C MET A 95 27.68 -0.58 -33.40
N ASN A 96 26.61 -0.29 -34.13
CA ASN A 96 26.37 1.03 -34.74
C ASN A 96 24.90 1.43 -34.64
N TYR A 97 24.69 2.74 -34.51
CA TYR A 97 23.39 3.40 -34.52
C TYR A 97 23.40 4.50 -35.58
N ALA A 98 22.21 4.92 -36.00
CA ALA A 98 22.03 5.96 -37.01
C ALA A 98 21.17 7.11 -36.47
N VAL A 99 21.50 8.32 -36.88
CA VAL A 99 20.69 9.54 -36.69
C VAL A 99 20.24 10.02 -38.06
N ASP A 100 18.94 9.98 -38.32
CA ASP A 100 18.33 10.42 -39.58
C ASP A 100 18.16 11.95 -39.59
N PHE A 101 18.88 12.67 -40.45
CA PHE A 101 18.82 14.16 -40.47
C PHE A 101 18.70 14.78 -41.87
N GLY A 102 18.97 14.02 -42.94
CA GLY A 102 19.06 14.55 -44.29
C GLY A 102 18.36 13.69 -45.35
N SER A 103 18.66 13.97 -46.62
CA SER A 103 18.09 13.25 -47.76
C SER A 103 18.97 12.09 -48.22
N THR A 104 18.44 11.21 -49.07
CA THR A 104 19.23 10.10 -49.66
C THR A 104 20.40 10.55 -50.54
N ARG A 105 20.41 11.82 -50.96
CA ARG A 105 21.50 12.43 -51.75
C ARG A 105 22.66 12.88 -50.87
N ASP A 106 22.45 13.01 -49.56
CA ASP A 106 23.45 13.48 -48.61
C ASP A 106 24.44 12.39 -48.25
N ASN A 107 25.70 12.58 -48.65
CA ASN A 107 26.78 11.61 -48.46
C ASN A 107 28.09 12.32 -48.16
N ASP A 108 28.72 11.89 -47.08
CA ASP A 108 30.09 12.20 -46.69
C ASP A 108 30.61 11.00 -45.86
N ARG A 109 31.06 9.97 -46.59
CA ARG A 109 31.46 8.69 -45.98
C ARG A 109 32.65 8.84 -45.05
N ALA A 110 33.55 9.79 -45.31
CA ALA A 110 34.72 10.03 -44.48
C ALA A 110 34.34 10.47 -43.07
N ASN A 111 33.23 11.21 -42.93
CA ASN A 111 32.70 11.68 -41.65
C ASN A 111 31.47 10.88 -41.16
N GLY A 112 31.18 9.74 -41.78
CA GLY A 112 30.11 8.82 -41.36
C GLY A 112 28.70 9.21 -41.82
N VAL A 113 28.54 10.13 -42.76
CA VAL A 113 27.24 10.49 -43.35
C VAL A 113 26.96 9.64 -44.59
N ILE A 114 25.87 8.86 -44.54
CA ILE A 114 25.48 7.96 -45.63
C ILE A 114 23.97 8.08 -45.87
N LYS A 115 23.59 8.54 -47.07
CA LYS A 115 22.18 8.73 -47.47
C LYS A 115 21.35 9.53 -46.45
N GLY A 116 21.92 10.62 -45.92
CA GLY A 116 21.23 11.49 -44.96
C GLY A 116 21.20 10.98 -43.52
N ARG A 117 22.02 9.96 -43.21
CA ARG A 117 22.14 9.36 -41.87
C ARG A 117 23.55 9.54 -41.34
N LEU A 118 23.67 10.03 -40.10
CA LEU A 118 24.94 10.03 -39.38
C LEU A 118 25.10 8.68 -38.66
N SER A 119 26.13 7.92 -39.04
CA SER A 119 26.50 6.68 -38.37
C SER A 119 27.35 6.97 -37.13
N LEU A 120 26.95 6.39 -36.01
CA LEU A 120 27.62 6.52 -34.71
C LEU A 120 27.87 5.15 -34.12
N THR A 121 29.04 4.96 -33.53
CA THR A 121 29.37 3.75 -32.77
C THR A 121 28.69 3.77 -31.39
N ALA A 122 28.58 2.60 -30.76
CA ALA A 122 28.10 2.51 -29.38
C ALA A 122 28.95 3.34 -28.41
N THR A 123 30.28 3.37 -28.61
CA THR A 123 31.22 4.14 -27.78
C THR A 123 30.98 5.64 -27.89
N GLU A 124 30.75 6.14 -29.12
CA GLU A 124 30.42 7.55 -29.34
C GLU A 124 29.15 7.92 -28.57
N ILE A 125 28.04 7.21 -28.79
CA ILE A 125 26.78 7.52 -28.08
C ILE A 125 26.94 7.35 -26.57
N GLY A 126 27.60 6.28 -26.12
CA GLY A 126 27.86 6.02 -24.71
C GLY A 126 28.59 7.17 -24.00
N SER A 127 29.54 7.83 -24.68
CA SER A 127 30.25 8.99 -24.13
C SER A 127 29.32 10.18 -23.81
N ALA A 128 28.21 10.34 -24.54
CA ALA A 128 27.21 11.37 -24.23
C ALA A 128 26.42 11.07 -22.94
N PHE A 129 26.35 9.80 -22.52
CA PHE A 129 25.68 9.38 -21.30
C PHE A 129 26.60 9.33 -20.08
N GLU A 130 27.92 9.21 -20.28
CA GLU A 130 28.87 8.83 -19.24
C GLU A 130 28.84 9.78 -18.03
N ASP A 131 29.00 11.09 -18.24
CA ASP A 131 28.96 12.08 -17.16
C ASP A 131 27.59 12.11 -16.46
N VAL A 132 26.50 12.05 -17.24
CA VAL A 132 25.13 12.11 -16.72
C VAL A 132 24.85 10.90 -15.82
N ILE A 133 25.14 9.69 -16.29
CA ILE A 133 24.93 8.44 -15.54
C ILE A 133 25.81 8.42 -14.29
N LYS A 134 27.08 8.83 -14.40
CA LYS A 134 27.98 8.89 -13.26
C LYS A 134 27.43 9.79 -12.16
N ARG A 135 26.97 10.99 -12.51
CA ARG A 135 26.37 11.93 -11.55
C ARG A 135 25.11 11.37 -10.89
N ILE A 136 24.27 10.65 -11.63
CA ILE A 136 23.10 9.95 -11.08
C ILE A 136 23.52 8.87 -10.09
N MET A 137 24.45 8.00 -10.49
CA MET A 137 24.94 6.92 -9.64
C MET A 137 25.54 7.46 -8.33
N ASP A 138 26.40 8.48 -8.42
CA ASP A 138 27.04 9.11 -7.26
C ASP A 138 25.98 9.72 -6.31
N SER A 139 24.98 10.43 -6.85
CA SER A 139 23.88 10.99 -6.05
C SER A 139 23.06 9.90 -5.35
N CYS A 140 22.75 8.80 -6.04
CA CYS A 140 22.00 7.71 -5.42
C CYS A 140 22.81 6.99 -4.33
N LEU A 141 24.11 6.80 -4.53
CA LEU A 141 25.00 6.24 -3.50
C LEU A 141 25.08 7.16 -2.27
N ASN A 142 25.15 8.47 -2.49
CA ASN A 142 25.14 9.47 -1.43
C ASN A 142 23.82 9.49 -0.65
N LEU A 143 22.67 9.32 -1.30
CA LEU A 143 21.37 9.21 -0.64
C LEU A 143 21.34 8.01 0.32
N LEU A 144 21.82 6.85 -0.15
CA LEU A 144 21.78 5.61 0.63
C LEU A 144 22.74 5.67 1.84
N LYS A 145 23.90 6.33 1.74
CA LYS A 145 24.94 6.37 2.81
C LYS A 145 25.27 4.98 3.37
N GLY A 146 25.29 3.95 2.51
CA GLY A 146 25.53 2.56 2.90
C GLY A 146 24.34 1.85 3.58
N ARG A 147 23.17 2.49 3.71
CA ARG A 147 21.94 1.82 4.18
C ARG A 147 21.50 0.78 3.16
N LYS A 148 21.20 -0.43 3.64
CA LYS A 148 20.69 -1.51 2.79
C LYS A 148 19.22 -1.27 2.48
N VAL A 149 18.90 -1.15 1.20
CA VAL A 149 17.52 -1.12 0.70
C VAL A 149 17.25 -2.37 -0.11
N LYS A 150 16.01 -2.88 -0.02
CA LYS A 150 15.61 -4.05 -0.81
C LYS A 150 15.11 -3.67 -2.19
N TYR A 151 14.47 -2.50 -2.31
CA TYR A 151 13.79 -2.05 -3.51
C TYR A 151 14.18 -0.61 -3.84
N ILE A 152 14.42 -0.38 -5.13
CA ILE A 152 14.64 0.94 -5.71
C ILE A 152 13.63 1.10 -6.84
N ILE A 153 12.77 2.09 -6.75
CA ILE A 153 11.73 2.35 -7.75
C ILE A 153 12.25 3.42 -8.70
N LEU A 154 12.47 3.07 -9.95
CA LEU A 154 12.90 4.00 -11.00
C LEU A 154 11.69 4.43 -11.83
N VAL A 155 11.43 5.74 -11.84
CA VAL A 155 10.37 6.40 -12.61
C VAL A 155 10.96 7.57 -13.42
N GLY A 156 10.09 8.29 -14.13
CA GLY A 156 10.48 9.44 -14.94
C GLY A 156 10.80 9.08 -16.40
N GLY A 157 10.71 10.07 -17.28
CA GLY A 157 10.87 9.86 -18.73
C GLY A 157 12.29 9.44 -19.13
N PHE A 158 13.33 9.93 -18.44
CA PHE A 158 14.69 9.46 -18.66
C PHE A 158 14.94 8.11 -17.97
N GLY A 159 14.21 7.83 -16.89
CA GLY A 159 14.12 6.51 -16.26
C GLY A 159 13.61 5.41 -17.19
N GLU A 160 13.05 5.72 -18.35
CA GLU A 160 12.68 4.77 -19.41
C GLU A 160 13.86 4.36 -20.33
N SER A 161 14.99 5.08 -20.27
CA SER A 161 16.19 4.75 -21.05
C SER A 161 16.73 3.36 -20.70
N ALA A 162 16.85 2.48 -21.70
CA ALA A 162 17.39 1.14 -21.52
C ALA A 162 18.83 1.17 -21.00
N TYR A 163 19.65 2.08 -21.52
CA TYR A 163 21.03 2.24 -21.09
C TYR A 163 21.15 2.73 -19.64
N LEU A 164 20.34 3.72 -19.22
CA LEU A 164 20.31 4.18 -17.82
C LEU A 164 19.87 3.04 -16.89
N ARG A 165 18.77 2.35 -17.25
CA ARG A 165 18.24 1.22 -16.48
C ARG A 165 19.30 0.15 -16.27
N LYS A 166 19.99 -0.26 -17.35
CA LYS A 166 21.07 -1.25 -17.31
C LYS A 166 22.15 -0.83 -16.31
N LYS A 167 22.62 0.42 -16.38
CA LYS A 167 23.68 0.92 -15.48
C LYS A 167 23.25 0.99 -14.01
N LEU A 168 22.01 1.37 -13.73
CA LEU A 168 21.48 1.39 -12.37
C LEU A 168 21.26 -0.03 -11.82
N ILE A 169 20.78 -0.97 -12.65
CA ILE A 169 20.64 -2.39 -12.27
C ILE A 169 22.02 -2.96 -11.92
N GLU A 170 23.02 -2.79 -12.79
CA GLU A 170 24.41 -3.23 -12.55
C GLU A 170 24.95 -2.69 -11.21
N LEU A 171 24.71 -1.41 -10.90
CA LEU A 171 25.15 -0.79 -9.66
C LEU A 171 24.47 -1.41 -8.43
N PHE A 172 23.15 -1.55 -8.46
CA PHE A 172 22.36 -1.88 -7.28
C PHE A 172 22.21 -3.38 -7.02
N GLU A 173 22.30 -4.22 -8.06
CA GLU A 173 22.40 -5.67 -7.88
C GLU A 173 23.65 -6.05 -7.09
N TYR A 174 24.78 -5.35 -7.32
CA TYR A 174 26.00 -5.51 -6.52
C TYR A 174 25.78 -5.17 -5.02
N GLN A 175 24.79 -4.32 -4.71
CA GLN A 175 24.41 -3.97 -3.34
C GLN A 175 23.28 -4.84 -2.76
N GLY A 176 22.77 -5.81 -3.53
CA GLY A 176 21.66 -6.67 -3.14
C GLY A 176 20.29 -5.99 -3.19
N ALA A 177 20.16 -4.89 -3.94
CA ALA A 177 18.92 -4.15 -4.12
C ALA A 177 18.30 -4.46 -5.49
N MET A 178 16.97 -4.59 -5.55
CA MET A 178 16.23 -4.83 -6.78
C MET A 178 15.71 -3.51 -7.34
N VAL A 179 16.10 -3.18 -8.57
CA VAL A 179 15.56 -2.02 -9.30
C VAL A 179 14.23 -2.43 -9.95
N VAL A 180 13.17 -1.70 -9.60
CA VAL A 180 11.80 -1.90 -10.09
C VAL A 180 11.44 -0.73 -11.01
N THR A 181 10.94 -1.03 -12.19
CA THR A 181 10.45 -0.04 -13.15
C THR A 181 8.97 -0.24 -13.41
N VAL A 182 8.31 0.78 -13.96
CA VAL A 182 6.91 0.66 -14.38
C VAL A 182 6.83 -0.26 -15.61
N GLU A 183 5.97 -1.27 -15.56
CA GLU A 183 5.81 -2.28 -16.62
C GLU A 183 5.36 -1.68 -17.96
N GLU A 184 4.62 -0.57 -17.94
CA GLU A 184 4.19 0.17 -19.14
C GLU A 184 4.85 1.55 -19.23
N GLN A 185 5.55 1.79 -20.33
CA GLN A 185 6.25 3.07 -20.62
C GLN A 185 5.29 4.28 -20.74
N THR A 186 4.00 4.05 -20.97
CA THR A 186 3.00 5.14 -21.07
C THR A 186 2.44 5.60 -19.72
N LYS A 187 2.69 4.86 -18.63
CA LYS A 187 2.17 5.20 -17.31
C LYS A 187 2.96 6.34 -16.68
N LYS A 188 2.24 7.37 -16.21
CA LYS A 188 2.83 8.51 -15.50
C LYS A 188 2.63 8.33 -13.99
N ALA A 189 3.50 7.53 -13.38
CA ALA A 189 3.41 7.11 -11.98
C ALA A 189 3.14 8.26 -10.99
N ALA A 190 3.80 9.41 -11.18
CA ALA A 190 3.57 10.59 -10.34
C ALA A 190 2.12 11.13 -10.44
N ALA A 191 1.58 11.22 -11.66
CA ALA A 191 0.22 11.70 -11.90
C ALA A 191 -0.84 10.70 -11.36
N GLU A 192 -0.64 9.40 -11.61
CA GLU A 192 -1.51 8.36 -11.03
C GLU A 192 -1.47 8.38 -9.49
N GLY A 193 -0.27 8.50 -8.92
CA GLY A 193 -0.06 8.62 -7.48
C GLY A 193 -0.80 9.82 -6.89
N ALA A 194 -0.74 10.99 -7.54
CA ALA A 194 -1.44 12.18 -7.11
C ALA A 194 -2.97 12.00 -7.10
N VAL A 195 -3.53 11.38 -8.15
CA VAL A 195 -4.98 11.10 -8.23
C VAL A 195 -5.41 10.07 -7.18
N ILE A 196 -4.64 8.99 -6.99
CA ILE A 196 -4.91 7.99 -5.95
C ILE A 196 -4.86 8.64 -4.56
N TRP A 197 -3.86 9.47 -4.30
CA TRP A 197 -3.72 10.20 -3.04
C TRP A 197 -4.92 11.11 -2.82
N TYR A 198 -5.29 11.92 -3.82
CA TYR A 198 -6.45 12.80 -3.76
C TYR A 198 -7.74 12.02 -3.48
N ILE A 199 -8.06 10.99 -4.26
CA ILE A 199 -9.26 10.16 -4.06
C ILE A 199 -9.28 9.54 -2.65
N LYS A 200 -8.13 9.05 -2.17
CA LYS A 200 -8.02 8.49 -0.81
C LYS A 200 -8.19 9.54 0.29
N GLN A 201 -7.87 10.80 0.02
CA GLN A 201 -8.08 11.94 0.93
C GLN A 201 -9.49 12.53 0.82
N SER A 202 -10.14 12.48 -0.35
CA SER A 202 -11.41 13.17 -0.64
C SER A 202 -12.66 12.42 -0.20
N VAL A 203 -12.58 11.15 0.21
CA VAL A 203 -13.77 10.48 0.74
C VAL A 203 -14.00 10.88 2.19
N ALA A 204 -14.82 11.91 2.35
CA ALA A 204 -15.20 12.48 3.64
C ALA A 204 -16.07 11.53 4.49
N ALA A 205 -16.89 10.70 3.86
CA ALA A 205 -17.75 9.75 4.58
C ALA A 205 -18.08 8.49 3.76
N ARG A 206 -18.34 7.38 4.45
CA ARG A 206 -18.85 6.12 3.92
C ARG A 206 -20.24 5.83 4.47
N ILE A 207 -21.05 5.06 3.76
CA ILE A 207 -22.35 4.61 4.24
C ILE A 207 -22.30 3.09 4.43
N ALA A 208 -22.64 2.61 5.62
CA ALA A 208 -22.73 1.18 5.89
C ALA A 208 -23.84 0.54 5.04
N ARG A 209 -23.52 -0.48 4.25
CA ARG A 209 -24.48 -1.14 3.35
C ARG A 209 -25.30 -2.25 3.98
N THR A 210 -24.83 -2.75 5.10
CA THR A 210 -25.40 -3.86 5.86
C THR A 210 -25.34 -3.48 7.34
N THR A 211 -26.17 -4.13 8.15
CA THR A 211 -26.13 -3.92 9.60
C THR A 211 -25.11 -4.86 10.22
N PHE A 212 -24.14 -4.31 10.96
CA PHE A 212 -23.14 -5.08 11.69
C PHE A 212 -23.54 -5.22 13.15
N GLY A 213 -23.31 -6.39 13.73
CA GLY A 213 -23.63 -6.66 15.11
C GLY A 213 -22.89 -7.85 15.69
N THR A 214 -23.24 -8.19 16.91
CA THR A 214 -22.59 -9.25 17.71
C THR A 214 -23.66 -10.12 18.35
N ASN A 215 -23.28 -11.33 18.74
CA ASN A 215 -24.10 -12.17 19.60
C ASN A 215 -24.05 -11.63 21.03
N LEU A 216 -25.21 -11.45 21.66
CA LEU A 216 -25.31 -11.09 23.06
C LEU A 216 -26.12 -12.16 23.81
N ILE A 217 -25.61 -12.57 24.96
CA ILE A 217 -26.34 -13.45 25.87
C ILE A 217 -27.22 -12.57 26.79
N ARG A 218 -28.50 -12.94 26.94
CA ARG A 218 -29.45 -12.22 27.80
C ARG A 218 -30.03 -13.14 28.86
N ARG A 219 -30.30 -12.60 30.05
CA ARG A 219 -31.11 -13.30 31.06
C ARG A 219 -32.49 -13.60 30.50
N TYR A 220 -32.98 -14.81 30.78
CA TYR A 220 -34.30 -15.25 30.40
C TYR A 220 -35.36 -14.44 31.15
N ASP A 221 -36.29 -13.82 30.43
CA ASP A 221 -37.43 -13.11 30.99
C ASP A 221 -38.71 -13.90 30.67
N PRO A 222 -39.42 -14.47 31.66
CA PRO A 222 -40.67 -15.18 31.41
C PRO A 222 -41.80 -14.29 30.90
N GLN A 223 -41.72 -12.97 31.06
CA GLN A 223 -42.73 -12.02 30.59
C GLN A 223 -42.56 -11.66 29.11
N ASP A 224 -41.36 -11.79 28.53
CA ASP A 224 -41.12 -11.57 27.10
C ASP A 224 -41.60 -12.79 26.28
N ARG A 225 -42.52 -12.55 25.34
CA ARG A 225 -43.08 -13.57 24.43
C ARG A 225 -42.00 -14.30 23.63
N GLU A 226 -41.03 -13.57 23.08
CA GLU A 226 -39.97 -14.17 22.24
C GLU A 226 -39.00 -15.03 23.06
N HIS A 227 -38.82 -14.70 24.35
CA HIS A 227 -38.07 -15.53 25.28
C HIS A 227 -38.82 -16.84 25.58
N ARG A 228 -40.14 -16.78 25.81
CA ARG A 228 -40.97 -17.99 26.00
C ARG A 228 -40.94 -18.92 24.78
N GLU A 229 -41.01 -18.37 23.58
CA GLU A 229 -40.88 -19.15 22.33
C GLU A 229 -39.52 -19.84 22.19
N ARG A 230 -38.48 -19.28 22.82
CA ARG A 230 -37.10 -19.79 22.84
C ARG A 230 -36.76 -20.56 24.11
N ARG A 231 -37.75 -20.95 24.92
CA ARG A 231 -37.52 -21.61 26.21
C ARG A 231 -36.65 -22.86 26.09
N LEU A 232 -36.78 -23.62 24.99
CA LEU A 232 -35.97 -24.81 24.73
C LEU A 232 -34.50 -24.52 24.42
N LEU A 233 -34.16 -23.27 24.06
CA LEU A 233 -32.79 -22.81 23.84
C LEU A 233 -32.19 -22.16 25.11
N ALA A 234 -32.97 -22.03 26.18
CA ALA A 234 -32.51 -21.43 27.41
C ALA A 234 -31.64 -22.41 28.21
N TYR A 235 -30.57 -21.91 28.83
CA TYR A 235 -29.64 -22.70 29.64
C TYR A 235 -29.26 -21.96 30.92
N VAL A 236 -28.81 -22.70 31.93
CA VAL A 236 -28.29 -22.12 33.18
C VAL A 236 -26.81 -21.85 32.98
N ASP A 237 -26.40 -20.59 33.10
CA ASP A 237 -25.00 -20.15 32.97
C ASP A 237 -24.23 -20.36 34.30
N VAL A 238 -22.92 -20.14 34.31
CA VAL A 238 -22.05 -20.44 35.47
C VAL A 238 -22.37 -19.62 36.73
N ASP A 239 -23.04 -18.48 36.57
CA ASP A 239 -23.54 -17.67 37.69
C ASP A 239 -24.91 -18.15 38.23
N GLY A 240 -25.44 -19.26 37.69
CA GLY A 240 -26.73 -19.84 38.03
C GLY A 240 -27.93 -19.15 37.40
N SER A 241 -27.74 -18.11 36.58
CA SER A 241 -28.86 -17.45 35.92
C SER A 241 -29.31 -18.20 34.67
N LEU A 242 -30.62 -18.29 34.47
CA LEU A 242 -31.20 -18.80 33.23
C LEU A 242 -31.02 -17.75 32.12
N ARG A 243 -30.43 -18.13 31.00
CA ARG A 243 -30.07 -17.23 29.89
C ARG A 243 -30.48 -17.81 28.53
N ILE A 244 -30.54 -16.93 27.53
CA ILE A 244 -30.74 -17.24 26.12
C ILE A 244 -29.61 -16.58 25.33
N SER A 245 -29.02 -17.31 24.39
CA SER A 245 -28.01 -16.83 23.44
C SER A 245 -28.66 -16.17 22.21
N ASP A 246 -27.85 -15.70 21.28
CA ASP A 246 -28.21 -15.31 19.92
C ASP A 246 -29.03 -14.03 19.83
N ARG A 247 -29.00 -13.18 20.87
CA ARG A 247 -29.56 -11.84 20.76
C ARG A 247 -28.69 -11.05 19.80
N PHE A 248 -29.27 -10.51 18.74
CA PHE A 248 -28.52 -9.64 17.84
C PHE A 248 -28.33 -8.27 18.48
N ASN A 249 -27.08 -7.94 18.80
CA ASN A 249 -26.70 -6.64 19.33
C ASN A 249 -26.00 -5.81 18.25
N VAL A 250 -26.76 -4.88 17.67
CA VAL A 250 -26.29 -3.99 16.59
C VAL A 250 -25.15 -3.12 17.05
N LEU A 251 -24.03 -3.13 16.32
CA LEU A 251 -22.95 -2.16 16.44
C LEU A 251 -23.18 -0.98 15.50
N ILE A 252 -23.44 -1.25 14.22
CA ILE A 252 -23.58 -0.24 13.16
C ILE A 252 -24.78 -0.61 12.29
N ARG A 253 -25.72 0.32 12.08
CA ARG A 253 -26.90 0.08 11.23
C ARG A 253 -26.59 0.32 9.75
N LYS A 254 -27.24 -0.43 8.86
CA LYS A 254 -27.34 -0.08 7.43
C LYS A 254 -27.80 1.37 7.28
N GLY A 255 -27.19 2.11 6.35
CA GLY A 255 -27.41 3.53 6.15
C GLY A 255 -26.61 4.46 7.07
N THR A 256 -25.87 3.93 8.05
CA THR A 256 -25.04 4.76 8.94
C THR A 256 -23.95 5.45 8.14
N ARG A 257 -23.96 6.79 8.14
CA ARG A 257 -22.90 7.62 7.57
C ARG A 257 -21.72 7.70 8.55
N MET A 258 -20.54 7.31 8.09
CA MET A 258 -19.30 7.14 8.85
C MET A 258 -18.25 8.09 8.29
N GLU A 259 -17.87 9.11 9.05
CA GLU A 259 -16.78 10.04 8.70
C GLU A 259 -15.41 9.49 9.14
N SER A 260 -14.34 10.25 8.89
CA SER A 260 -12.96 9.84 9.16
C SER A 260 -12.66 9.53 10.63
N ASP A 261 -13.39 10.13 11.57
CA ASP A 261 -13.26 9.92 13.01
C ASP A 261 -14.29 8.93 13.58
N PHE A 262 -15.10 8.30 12.71
CA PHE A 262 -16.15 7.39 13.13
C PHE A 262 -15.60 6.23 13.97
N ALA A 263 -16.13 6.11 15.19
CA ALA A 263 -15.87 5.00 16.08
C ALA A 263 -17.13 4.62 16.86
N VAL A 264 -17.32 3.31 17.05
CA VAL A 264 -18.35 2.72 17.90
C VAL A 264 -17.66 1.77 18.86
N GLN A 265 -17.92 1.96 20.14
CA GLN A 265 -17.43 1.09 21.20
C GLN A 265 -18.62 0.53 21.98
N LYS A 266 -18.62 -0.78 22.21
CA LYS A 266 -19.57 -1.41 23.12
C LYS A 266 -18.84 -2.33 24.08
N GLN A 267 -19.15 -2.17 25.36
CA GLN A 267 -18.61 -2.99 26.43
C GLN A 267 -19.43 -4.28 26.58
N PHE A 268 -18.73 -5.37 26.81
CA PHE A 268 -19.25 -6.70 27.02
C PHE A 268 -18.49 -7.36 28.18
N TYR A 269 -18.96 -8.54 28.55
CA TYR A 269 -18.25 -9.38 29.48
C TYR A 269 -18.49 -10.86 29.14
N GLN A 270 -17.56 -11.70 29.54
CA GLN A 270 -17.72 -13.14 29.57
C GLN A 270 -17.58 -13.64 31.01
N ILE A 271 -18.38 -14.65 31.36
CA ILE A 271 -18.22 -15.40 32.60
C ILE A 271 -17.78 -16.83 32.30
N SER A 272 -16.90 -17.38 33.14
CA SER A 272 -16.34 -18.73 32.97
C SER A 272 -15.87 -19.30 34.30
N GLN A 273 -15.94 -20.62 34.47
CA GLN A 273 -15.34 -21.33 35.61
C GLN A 273 -13.83 -21.51 35.46
N THR A 274 -13.28 -21.34 34.25
CA THR A 274 -11.85 -21.49 33.94
C THR A 274 -11.27 -20.24 33.28
N LEU A 275 -9.99 -19.97 33.56
CA LEU A 275 -9.20 -18.89 32.96
C LEU A 275 -8.35 -19.37 31.77
N GLN A 276 -8.42 -20.65 31.40
CA GLN A 276 -7.63 -21.21 30.30
C GLN A 276 -7.99 -20.58 28.95
N ASN A 277 -9.28 -20.30 28.74
CA ASN A 277 -9.82 -19.76 27.49
C ASN A 277 -9.44 -18.29 27.19
N LEU A 278 -8.71 -17.63 28.10
CA LEU A 278 -8.30 -16.24 27.91
C LEU A 278 -7.18 -16.07 26.87
N HIS A 279 -6.38 -17.11 26.60
CA HIS A 279 -5.27 -17.02 25.65
C HIS A 279 -5.74 -16.93 24.18
N ASP A 280 -6.74 -17.75 23.81
CA ASP A 280 -7.30 -17.81 22.46
C ASP A 280 -8.74 -17.29 22.44
N PHE A 281 -8.96 -16.11 23.04
CA PHE A 281 -10.31 -15.55 23.09
C PHE A 281 -10.74 -15.06 21.70
N GLY A 282 -11.89 -15.55 21.26
CA GLY A 282 -12.52 -15.22 19.99
C GLY A 282 -13.88 -14.54 20.18
N TYR A 283 -14.20 -13.56 19.34
CA TYR A 283 -15.50 -12.90 19.37
C TYR A 283 -16.00 -12.57 17.96
N THR A 284 -17.11 -13.20 17.55
CA THR A 284 -17.65 -13.13 16.19
C THR A 284 -18.44 -11.84 15.96
N ILE A 285 -18.13 -11.17 14.85
CA ILE A 285 -18.97 -10.12 14.26
C ILE A 285 -19.86 -10.75 13.21
N TYR A 286 -21.13 -10.34 13.21
CA TYR A 286 -22.14 -10.76 12.26
C TYR A 286 -22.52 -9.59 11.34
N ALA A 287 -22.89 -9.91 10.10
CA ALA A 287 -23.53 -8.98 9.19
C ALA A 287 -24.97 -9.43 8.89
N HIS A 288 -25.87 -8.46 8.78
CA HIS A 288 -27.27 -8.67 8.46
C HIS A 288 -27.67 -7.84 7.24
N ASP A 289 -27.96 -8.53 6.14
CA ASP A 289 -28.17 -7.94 4.82
C ASP A 289 -29.63 -7.48 4.55
N GLY A 290 -30.54 -7.72 5.50
CA GLY A 290 -31.92 -7.23 5.44
C GLY A 290 -32.09 -5.75 5.78
N ASP A 291 -33.25 -5.19 5.43
CA ASP A 291 -33.62 -3.82 5.78
C ASP A 291 -34.15 -3.72 7.23
N GLU A 292 -34.91 -4.72 7.67
CA GLU A 292 -35.44 -4.80 9.02
C GLU A 292 -34.51 -5.58 9.95
N VAL A 293 -33.92 -4.88 10.92
CA VAL A 293 -32.98 -5.48 11.87
C VAL A 293 -33.71 -6.48 12.80
N PRO A 294 -33.34 -7.77 12.78
CA PRO A 294 -33.98 -8.75 13.64
C PRO A 294 -33.54 -8.59 15.09
N ARG A 295 -34.38 -9.03 16.03
CA ARG A 295 -34.01 -9.11 17.45
C ARG A 295 -33.01 -10.24 17.75
N TRP A 296 -32.99 -11.28 16.93
CA TRP A 296 -32.20 -12.51 17.14
C TRP A 296 -31.41 -12.89 15.89
N ILE A 297 -30.29 -13.56 16.09
CA ILE A 297 -29.43 -14.14 15.03
C ILE A 297 -30.07 -15.40 14.46
N SER A 298 -30.79 -16.15 15.29
CA SER A 298 -31.45 -17.42 14.96
C SER A 298 -32.96 -17.39 15.21
N ASP A 299 -33.68 -18.29 14.56
CA ASP A 299 -35.10 -18.55 14.81
C ASP A 299 -35.33 -19.22 16.19
N SER A 300 -36.59 -19.46 16.56
CA SER A 300 -36.92 -20.07 17.85
C SER A 300 -36.47 -21.54 17.99
N LYS A 301 -36.00 -22.16 16.91
CA LYS A 301 -35.44 -23.52 16.88
C LYS A 301 -33.91 -23.52 16.85
N GLY A 302 -33.27 -22.35 16.91
CA GLY A 302 -31.82 -22.21 16.90
C GLY A 302 -31.18 -22.23 15.52
N LYS A 303 -31.97 -22.15 14.43
CA LYS A 303 -31.43 -22.06 13.08
C LYS A 303 -31.12 -20.61 12.74
N THR A 304 -29.89 -20.31 12.32
CA THR A 304 -29.46 -18.97 11.88
C THR A 304 -30.39 -18.43 10.79
N LEU A 305 -30.78 -17.16 10.91
CA LEU A 305 -31.64 -16.50 9.94
C LEU A 305 -30.97 -16.40 8.57
N PRO A 306 -31.70 -16.57 7.44
CA PRO A 306 -31.10 -16.58 6.10
C PRO A 306 -30.31 -15.31 5.72
N GLN A 307 -30.69 -14.17 6.28
CA GLN A 307 -30.05 -12.87 6.02
C GLN A 307 -28.90 -12.56 7.00
N MET A 308 -28.52 -13.51 7.85
CA MET A 308 -27.46 -13.36 8.83
C MET A 308 -26.24 -14.16 8.39
N ARG A 309 -25.06 -13.54 8.44
CA ARG A 309 -23.80 -14.18 8.06
C ARG A 309 -22.69 -13.86 9.06
N ASP A 310 -21.88 -14.87 9.35
CA ASP A 310 -20.66 -14.72 10.12
C ASP A 310 -19.66 -13.93 9.28
N LEU A 311 -19.18 -12.82 9.83
CA LEU A 311 -18.36 -11.87 9.08
C LEU A 311 -16.88 -12.11 9.31
N CYS A 312 -16.48 -12.15 10.58
CA CYS A 312 -15.12 -12.41 11.03
C CYS A 312 -15.08 -12.63 12.53
N ASP A 313 -14.02 -13.27 13.01
CA ASP A 313 -13.73 -13.38 14.44
C ASP A 313 -12.65 -12.38 14.84
N LEU A 314 -12.95 -11.58 15.86
CA LEU A 314 -11.95 -10.81 16.57
C LEU A 314 -11.19 -11.74 17.50
N LYS A 315 -9.86 -11.58 17.58
CA LYS A 315 -9.02 -12.35 18.48
C LYS A 315 -8.39 -11.46 19.55
N ALA A 316 -8.18 -12.03 20.74
CA ALA A 316 -7.42 -11.41 21.81
C ALA A 316 -6.71 -12.47 22.65
N ASP A 317 -5.47 -12.17 23.06
CA ASP A 317 -4.80 -12.86 24.15
C ASP A 317 -4.97 -12.02 25.41
N MET A 318 -5.92 -12.44 26.25
CA MET A 318 -6.23 -11.84 27.54
C MET A 318 -5.60 -12.62 28.70
N SER A 319 -4.60 -13.47 28.44
CA SER A 319 -3.95 -14.29 29.48
C SER A 319 -3.31 -13.46 30.61
N GLY A 320 -2.94 -12.19 30.34
CA GLY A 320 -2.47 -11.24 31.35
C GLY A 320 -3.49 -10.94 32.46
N LEU A 321 -4.79 -11.13 32.21
CA LEU A 321 -5.84 -11.00 33.21
C LEU A 321 -5.85 -12.11 34.26
N ARG A 322 -5.13 -13.22 34.04
CA ARG A 322 -5.14 -14.38 34.96
C ARG A 322 -4.71 -14.02 36.38
N GLY A 323 -3.77 -13.08 36.52
CA GLY A 323 -3.27 -12.64 37.82
C GLY A 323 -4.15 -11.60 38.52
N SER A 324 -5.02 -10.90 37.78
CA SER A 324 -5.81 -9.78 38.31
C SER A 324 -7.29 -10.13 38.55
N LEU A 325 -7.84 -11.11 37.82
CA LEU A 325 -9.24 -11.52 37.96
C LEU A 325 -9.50 -12.25 39.26
N GLN A 326 -10.35 -11.67 40.10
CA GLN A 326 -10.79 -12.29 41.35
C GLN A 326 -11.96 -13.27 41.12
N PRO A 327 -11.93 -14.46 41.75
CA PRO A 327 -13.04 -15.40 41.68
C PRO A 327 -14.27 -14.83 42.38
N ARG A 328 -15.44 -15.07 41.80
CA ARG A 328 -16.75 -14.74 42.34
C ARG A 328 -17.46 -16.02 42.76
N SER A 329 -18.23 -15.96 43.84
CA SER A 329 -19.01 -17.10 44.31
C SER A 329 -20.31 -17.24 43.51
N GLY A 330 -20.53 -18.41 42.91
CA GLY A 330 -21.78 -18.77 42.23
C GLY A 330 -22.37 -20.07 42.80
N PRO A 331 -23.65 -20.36 42.51
CA PRO A 331 -24.33 -21.57 42.99
C PRO A 331 -23.75 -22.86 42.39
N LEU A 332 -23.00 -22.77 41.30
CA LEU A 332 -22.32 -23.89 40.63
C LEU A 332 -20.81 -23.93 40.94
N GLY A 333 -20.35 -23.15 41.94
CA GLY A 333 -18.94 -22.99 42.29
C GLY A 333 -18.37 -21.61 41.92
N PRO A 334 -17.07 -21.39 42.14
CA PRO A 334 -16.42 -20.14 41.80
C PRO A 334 -16.38 -19.91 40.29
N TYR A 335 -16.52 -18.67 39.86
CA TYR A 335 -16.43 -18.25 38.46
C TYR A 335 -15.75 -16.89 38.32
N TYR A 336 -15.28 -16.57 37.13
CA TYR A 336 -14.58 -15.34 36.81
C TYR A 336 -15.41 -14.50 35.83
N LYS A 337 -15.22 -13.18 35.84
CA LYS A 337 -15.84 -12.23 34.90
C LYS A 337 -14.74 -11.42 34.22
N ALA A 338 -14.56 -11.60 32.92
CA ALA A 338 -13.65 -10.78 32.11
C ALA A 338 -14.47 -9.74 31.33
N GLU A 339 -14.08 -8.47 31.42
CA GLU A 339 -14.71 -7.37 30.69
C GLU A 339 -13.85 -6.97 29.49
N TYR A 340 -14.51 -6.67 28.37
CA TYR A 340 -13.84 -6.25 27.15
C TYR A 340 -14.76 -5.35 26.34
N THR A 341 -14.17 -4.56 25.46
CA THR A 341 -14.86 -3.65 24.56
C THR A 341 -14.63 -4.10 23.14
N VAL A 342 -15.71 -4.24 22.37
CA VAL A 342 -15.62 -4.33 20.91
C VAL A 342 -15.54 -2.91 20.38
N SER A 343 -14.38 -2.55 19.84
CA SER A 343 -14.10 -1.24 19.27
C SER A 343 -14.08 -1.36 17.76
N THR A 344 -15.01 -0.69 17.10
CA THR A 344 -15.12 -0.61 15.64
C THR A 344 -14.88 0.81 15.18
N ARG A 345 -14.05 1.02 14.17
CA ARG A 345 -13.71 2.36 13.65
C ARG A 345 -13.52 2.36 12.14
N LEU A 346 -13.64 3.53 11.52
CA LEU A 346 -13.24 3.70 10.12
C LEU A 346 -11.71 3.90 10.05
N GLY A 347 -10.99 2.87 9.60
CA GLY A 347 -9.57 2.93 9.33
C GLY A 347 -9.33 3.28 7.86
N GLY A 348 -9.11 4.56 7.56
CA GLY A 348 -8.88 5.01 6.19
C GLY A 348 -10.13 4.77 5.34
N THR A 349 -10.08 3.80 4.42
CA THR A 349 -11.24 3.43 3.60
C THR A 349 -11.94 2.14 4.04
N LYS A 350 -11.46 1.46 5.09
CA LYS A 350 -11.99 0.18 5.54
C LYS A 350 -12.48 0.24 6.97
N LEU A 351 -13.56 -0.48 7.27
CA LEU A 351 -14.04 -0.64 8.64
C LEU A 351 -13.13 -1.65 9.36
N GLN A 352 -12.66 -1.28 10.53
CA GLN A 352 -11.75 -2.06 11.37
C GLN A 352 -12.41 -2.34 12.70
N ALA A 353 -12.23 -3.54 13.24
CA ALA A 353 -12.64 -3.87 14.60
C ALA A 353 -11.52 -4.57 15.36
N ARG A 354 -11.52 -4.39 16.68
CA ARG A 354 -10.64 -5.10 17.61
C ARG A 354 -11.30 -5.22 18.98
N LEU A 355 -10.75 -6.10 19.79
CA LEU A 355 -11.06 -6.17 21.21
C LEU A 355 -10.12 -5.26 22.00
N GLN A 356 -10.65 -4.63 23.04
CA GLN A 356 -9.89 -3.83 24.00
C GLN A 356 -10.26 -4.27 25.42
N TRP A 357 -9.29 -4.33 26.32
CA TRP A 357 -9.53 -4.67 27.72
C TRP A 357 -8.54 -3.90 28.61
N GLU A 358 -8.85 -3.80 29.89
CA GLU A 358 -7.96 -3.17 30.86
C GLU A 358 -7.21 -4.24 31.65
N GLU A 359 -5.89 -4.13 31.67
CA GLU A 359 -5.00 -4.99 32.44
C GLU A 359 -4.20 -4.11 33.41
N ASN A 360 -4.50 -4.20 34.71
CA ASN A 360 -3.82 -3.45 35.77
C ASN A 360 -3.77 -1.92 35.51
N GLY A 361 -4.89 -1.32 35.09
CA GLY A 361 -4.97 0.11 34.77
C GLY A 361 -4.41 0.49 33.40
N THR A 362 -3.90 -0.46 32.62
CA THR A 362 -3.37 -0.22 31.28
C THR A 362 -4.33 -0.76 30.22
N LEU A 363 -4.70 0.09 29.26
CA LEU A 363 -5.48 -0.35 28.10
C LEU A 363 -4.63 -1.28 27.23
N ARG A 364 -5.16 -2.48 26.98
CA ARG A 364 -4.62 -3.47 26.05
C ARG A 364 -5.56 -3.63 24.88
N GLU A 365 -4.99 -4.02 23.74
CA GLU A 365 -5.73 -4.17 22.49
C GLU A 365 -5.33 -5.47 21.80
N GLY A 366 -6.33 -6.14 21.23
CA GLY A 366 -6.12 -7.25 20.32
C GLY A 366 -5.70 -6.79 18.93
N PRO A 367 -5.27 -7.72 18.06
CA PRO A 367 -4.98 -7.43 16.66
C PRO A 367 -6.19 -6.79 15.96
N VAL A 368 -5.89 -5.89 15.02
CA VAL A 368 -6.90 -5.28 14.15
C VAL A 368 -7.42 -6.33 13.17
N THR A 369 -8.75 -6.44 13.09
CA THR A 369 -9.43 -7.22 12.06
C THR A 369 -10.14 -6.27 11.10
N ILE A 370 -9.92 -6.45 9.81
CA ILE A 370 -10.65 -5.71 8.76
C ILE A 370 -11.99 -6.41 8.56
N LEU A 371 -13.08 -5.65 8.61
CA LEU A 371 -14.43 -6.16 8.40
C LEU A 371 -14.71 -6.31 6.90
N PRO A 372 -14.90 -7.54 6.38
CA PRO A 372 -15.14 -7.77 4.96
C PRO A 372 -16.55 -7.31 4.54
N GLY A 373 -16.63 -6.13 3.94
CA GLY A 373 -17.86 -5.62 3.34
C GLY A 373 -17.54 -4.53 2.32
N ASN A 374 -18.22 -4.55 1.18
CA ASN A 374 -18.04 -3.55 0.13
C ASN A 374 -18.56 -2.19 0.63
N LEU A 375 -17.68 -1.37 1.21
CA LEU A 375 -17.95 0.03 1.59
C LEU A 375 -18.02 0.99 0.38
N VAL A 376 -18.00 0.47 -0.85
CA VAL A 376 -17.92 1.25 -2.10
C VAL A 376 -19.25 1.27 -2.80
#